data_AF-A0A349EFF2-F1
#
_entry.id   AF-A0A349EFF2-F1
#
_cell.length_a   1.000
_cell.length_b   1.000
_cell.length_c   1.000
_cell.angle_alpha   90.00
_cell.angle_beta   90.00
_cell.angle_gamma   90.00
#
_symmetry.space_group_name_H-M   'P 1'
#
loop_
_entity.id
_entity.type
_entity.pdbx_description
1 polymer ?
#
loop_
_entity_poly.entity_id
_entity_poly.type
_entity_poly.pdbx_seq_one_letter_code
_entity_poly.pdbx_strand_id
1 'polypeptide(L)'
;MIDFDNSDNNDLVQPEDHRLIDDALLLGQGRHSDPFAVLGHHGHGDRAIIRVFIPGARQIQLIEQGQPLRRLAQTDLFEWNGATDALPLHYRLAWVDADGGKHVDYDPYSFAPQLSLYDLHLFNEGRHLYAYRVLGAHWRQVEGIEGTLFSVWAPNAERVSVVGDFNYWEGRRHPLRRRGSVWELFLPEVCAGMRYQFEIRIQDTGELLRKSDPYGRGFERRPNVASLVVDHAVYPWRDEIWMARRRRLRPEQSPLSVYEVHLGSWQKDADGGYLSYGELARR
;
A
#
# COMPACT_ATOMS: atom_id res chain seq x y z
N MET A 1 55.84 32.15 -24.61
CA MET A 1 54.99 32.73 -23.55
C MET A 1 53.78 31.83 -23.49
N ILE A 2 53.65 31.07 -22.41
CA ILE A 2 52.72 29.95 -22.30
C ILE A 2 51.39 30.52 -21.81
N ASP A 3 50.34 30.36 -22.63
CA ASP A 3 48.95 30.65 -22.24
C ASP A 3 48.40 29.46 -21.45
N PHE A 4 47.80 29.78 -20.31
CA PHE A 4 47.07 28.86 -19.44
C PHE A 4 45.72 28.53 -20.09
N ASP A 5 45.46 27.25 -20.35
CA ASP A 5 44.10 26.77 -20.62
C ASP A 5 43.56 26.11 -19.34
N ASN A 6 42.61 26.80 -18.74
CA ASN A 6 41.95 26.44 -17.49
C ASN A 6 40.60 25.83 -17.85
N SER A 7 40.55 24.52 -18.05
CA SER A 7 39.30 23.78 -18.28
C SER A 7 38.76 23.21 -16.96
N ASP A 8 38.31 24.11 -16.08
CA ASP A 8 37.38 23.74 -15.01
C ASP A 8 36.01 23.49 -15.64
N ASN A 9 35.73 22.22 -15.89
CA ASN A 9 34.47 21.69 -16.36
C ASN A 9 33.45 21.78 -15.21
N ASN A 10 32.86 22.97 -15.05
CA ASN A 10 31.79 23.20 -14.08
C ASN A 10 30.48 22.68 -14.67
N ASP A 11 30.22 21.38 -14.48
CA ASP A 11 28.89 20.78 -14.64
C ASP A 11 27.95 21.40 -13.58
N LEU A 12 27.42 22.58 -13.91
CA LEU A 12 26.39 23.26 -13.14
C LEU A 12 25.11 22.41 -13.23
N VAL A 13 24.92 21.54 -12.23
CA VAL A 13 23.68 20.83 -11.94
C VAL A 13 22.52 21.82 -12.02
N GLN A 14 21.52 21.54 -12.87
CA GLN A 14 20.42 22.46 -13.08
C GLN A 14 19.58 22.61 -11.78
N PRO A 15 18.93 23.75 -11.52
CA PRO A 15 18.18 23.98 -10.28
C PRO A 15 17.10 22.92 -10.00
N GLU A 16 16.50 22.40 -11.06
CA GLU A 16 15.54 21.29 -11.05
C GLU A 16 16.15 19.95 -10.62
N ASP A 17 17.40 19.68 -10.98
CA ASP A 17 18.14 18.50 -10.52
C ASP A 17 18.47 18.59 -9.03
N HIS A 18 18.75 19.80 -8.50
CA HIS A 18 19.05 19.98 -7.08
C HIS A 18 17.87 19.63 -6.18
N ARG A 19 16.67 20.09 -6.55
CA ARG A 19 15.45 19.77 -5.80
C ARG A 19 15.11 18.28 -5.87
N LEU A 20 15.31 17.66 -7.03
CA LEU A 20 15.06 16.23 -7.19
C LEU A 20 16.05 15.37 -6.39
N ILE A 21 17.30 15.83 -6.23
CA ILE A 21 18.27 15.18 -5.35
C ILE A 21 17.82 15.28 -3.89
N ASP A 22 17.32 16.44 -3.43
CA ASP A 22 16.79 16.57 -2.07
C ASP A 22 15.60 15.64 -1.82
N ASP A 23 14.69 15.54 -2.80
CA ASP A 23 13.56 14.62 -2.75
C ASP A 23 14.02 13.15 -2.70
N ALA A 24 15.04 12.79 -3.49
CA ALA A 24 15.65 11.46 -3.48
C ALA A 24 16.30 11.14 -2.12
N LEU A 25 16.93 12.12 -1.47
CA LEU A 25 17.48 11.97 -0.12
C LEU A 25 16.36 11.76 0.92
N LEU A 26 15.27 12.52 0.83
CA LEU A 26 14.11 12.35 1.71
C LEU A 26 13.44 10.97 1.53
N LEU A 27 13.33 10.48 0.29
CA LEU A 27 12.88 9.11 0.00
C LEU A 27 13.83 8.07 0.59
N GLY A 28 15.14 8.25 0.41
CA GLY A 28 16.21 7.42 0.98
C GLY A 28 16.15 7.29 2.51
N GLN A 29 15.76 8.37 3.18
CA GLN A 29 15.59 8.47 4.63
C GLN A 29 14.20 8.02 5.11
N GLY A 30 13.24 7.75 4.21
CA GLY A 30 11.86 7.44 4.58
C GLY A 30 11.11 8.61 5.21
N ARG A 31 11.38 9.84 4.74
CA ARG A 31 10.83 11.10 5.26
C ARG A 31 10.01 11.89 4.25
N HIS A 32 9.93 11.44 3.01
CA HIS A 32 9.16 12.11 1.98
C HIS A 32 7.65 12.04 2.29
N SER A 33 7.00 13.20 2.38
CA SER A 33 5.59 13.32 2.79
C SER A 33 4.59 13.15 1.64
N ASP A 34 5.02 13.42 0.40
CA ASP A 34 4.20 13.24 -0.81
C ASP A 34 4.94 12.49 -1.93
N PRO A 35 5.12 11.16 -1.82
CA PRO A 35 5.87 10.39 -2.80
C PRO A 35 5.37 10.54 -4.24
N PHE A 36 4.07 10.80 -4.45
CA PHE A 36 3.47 10.96 -5.79
C PHE A 36 3.82 12.28 -6.47
N ALA A 37 4.38 13.25 -5.74
CA ALA A 37 4.95 14.45 -6.35
C ALA A 37 6.24 14.14 -7.13
N VAL A 38 6.89 13.01 -6.81
CA VAL A 38 8.23 12.66 -7.31
C VAL A 38 8.23 11.34 -8.08
N LEU A 39 7.45 10.35 -7.64
CA LEU A 39 7.42 9.00 -8.18
C LEU A 39 6.25 8.80 -9.16
N GLY A 40 6.46 7.87 -10.08
CA GLY A 40 5.48 7.47 -11.09
C GLY A 40 5.59 8.28 -12.36
N HIS A 41 4.43 8.52 -12.99
CA HIS A 41 4.34 9.15 -14.29
C HIS A 41 4.22 10.68 -14.18
N HIS A 42 5.17 11.40 -14.75
CA HIS A 42 5.22 12.86 -14.85
C HIS A 42 5.39 13.32 -16.31
N GLY A 43 5.32 14.63 -16.54
CA GLY A 43 5.49 15.23 -17.86
C GLY A 43 4.24 15.97 -18.34
N HIS A 44 4.38 16.67 -19.47
CA HIS A 44 3.30 17.45 -20.07
C HIS A 44 3.42 17.41 -21.60
N GLY A 45 2.29 17.24 -22.29
CA GLY A 45 2.26 17.11 -23.74
C GLY A 45 2.88 15.80 -24.21
N ASP A 46 3.81 15.89 -25.16
CA ASP A 46 4.35 14.73 -25.87
C ASP A 46 5.53 14.06 -25.16
N ARG A 47 5.91 14.53 -23.97
CA ARG A 47 6.99 13.93 -23.17
C ARG A 47 6.49 13.40 -21.84
N ALA A 48 6.92 12.18 -21.53
CA ALA A 48 6.75 11.53 -20.25
C ALA A 48 8.09 11.41 -19.52
N ILE A 49 8.04 11.55 -18.21
CA ILE A 49 9.14 11.32 -17.29
C ILE A 49 8.66 10.28 -16.29
N ILE A 50 9.34 9.15 -16.23
CA ILE A 50 9.05 8.08 -15.27
C ILE A 50 10.11 8.12 -14.18
N ARG A 51 9.68 8.20 -12.92
CA ARG A 51 10.59 8.22 -11.77
C ARG A 51 10.27 7.09 -10.80
N VAL A 52 11.30 6.34 -10.45
CA VAL A 52 11.17 5.11 -9.69
C VAL A 52 12.20 5.09 -8.58
N PHE A 53 11.76 4.78 -7.37
CA PHE A 53 12.63 4.64 -6.21
C PHE A 53 12.56 3.22 -5.67
N ILE A 54 13.64 2.44 -5.83
CA ILE A 54 13.75 1.09 -5.30
C ILE A 54 15.07 0.99 -4.51
N PRO A 55 15.00 1.05 -3.16
CA PRO A 55 16.17 0.93 -2.31
C PRO A 55 17.03 -0.31 -2.62
N GLY A 56 18.32 -0.08 -2.89
CA GLY A 56 19.28 -1.14 -3.16
C GLY A 56 19.16 -1.83 -4.53
N ALA A 57 18.30 -1.36 -5.43
CA ALA A 57 18.30 -1.83 -6.81
C ALA A 57 19.62 -1.42 -7.50
N ARG A 58 20.26 -2.33 -8.23
CA ARG A 58 21.48 -2.01 -9.01
C ARG A 58 21.15 -1.32 -10.32
N GLN A 59 20.12 -1.81 -10.99
CA GLN A 59 19.63 -1.33 -12.28
C GLN A 59 18.14 -1.60 -12.36
N ILE A 60 17.40 -0.66 -12.94
CA ILE A 60 15.97 -0.76 -13.22
C ILE A 60 15.78 -0.53 -14.72
N GLN A 61 14.83 -1.23 -15.34
CA GLN A 61 14.43 -1.00 -16.73
C GLN A 61 12.90 -1.04 -16.85
N LEU A 62 12.37 -0.32 -17.84
CA LEU A 62 10.99 -0.47 -18.30
C LEU A 62 10.93 -1.69 -19.22
N ILE A 63 10.04 -2.64 -18.94
CA ILE A 63 9.93 -3.87 -19.73
C ILE A 63 9.56 -3.55 -21.18
N GLU A 64 8.71 -2.56 -21.39
CA GLU A 64 8.18 -2.17 -22.70
C GLU A 64 9.24 -1.51 -23.60
N GLN A 65 10.26 -0.89 -23.00
CA GLN A 65 11.34 -0.20 -23.73
C GLN A 65 12.63 -1.03 -23.78
N GLY A 66 12.84 -1.93 -22.82
CA GLY A 66 14.04 -2.76 -22.72
C GLY A 66 15.33 -1.99 -22.42
N GLN A 67 15.24 -0.69 -22.09
CA GLN A 67 16.36 0.17 -21.75
C GLN A 67 16.39 0.47 -20.25
N PRO A 68 17.59 0.53 -19.63
CA PRO A 68 17.71 0.87 -18.23
C PRO A 68 17.39 2.35 -17.98
N LEU A 69 16.74 2.62 -16.86
CA LEU A 69 16.56 3.97 -16.36
C LEU A 69 17.91 4.57 -15.94
N ARG A 70 18.04 5.88 -16.10
CA ARG A 70 19.19 6.65 -15.62
C ARG A 70 19.08 6.80 -14.11
N ARG A 71 20.08 6.34 -13.36
CA ARG A 71 20.18 6.62 -11.92
C ARG A 71 20.51 8.09 -11.69
N LEU A 72 19.81 8.73 -10.76
CA LEU A 72 20.11 10.10 -10.34
C LEU A 72 21.23 10.10 -9.29
N ALA A 73 22.42 10.55 -9.68
CA ALA A 73 23.60 10.62 -8.84
C ALA A 73 23.87 9.29 -8.08
N GLN A 74 24.26 9.36 -6.81
CA GLN A 74 24.46 8.20 -5.93
C GLN A 74 23.22 7.87 -5.08
N THR A 75 22.02 8.09 -5.63
CA THR A 75 20.75 7.79 -4.96
C THR A 75 20.12 6.50 -5.48
N ASP A 76 19.03 6.07 -4.85
CA ASP A 76 18.18 4.96 -5.32
C ASP A 76 16.98 5.45 -6.13
N LEU A 77 17.02 6.70 -6.62
CA LEU A 77 16.05 7.25 -7.56
C LEU A 77 16.56 7.09 -9.00
N PHE A 78 15.66 6.61 -9.87
CA PHE A 78 15.93 6.36 -11.27
C PHE A 78 14.90 7.09 -12.12
N GLU A 79 15.34 7.53 -13.30
CA GLU A 79 14.53 8.30 -14.22
C GLU A 79 14.63 7.76 -15.65
N TRP A 80 13.48 7.73 -16.33
CA TRP A 80 13.40 7.60 -17.78
C TRP A 80 12.67 8.82 -18.35
N ASN A 81 13.06 9.22 -19.55
CA ASN A 81 12.44 10.30 -20.29
C ASN A 81 12.24 9.87 -21.74
N GLY A 82 11.02 10.03 -22.26
CA GLY A 82 10.70 9.70 -23.63
C GLY A 82 9.34 10.23 -24.05
N ALA A 83 8.81 9.70 -25.16
CA ALA A 83 7.50 10.12 -25.67
C ALA A 83 6.36 9.54 -24.81
N THR A 84 5.28 10.31 -24.63
CA THR A 84 4.14 9.91 -23.78
C THR A 84 3.44 8.64 -24.29
N ASP A 85 3.34 8.47 -25.60
CA ASP A 85 2.73 7.31 -26.26
C ASP A 85 3.65 6.08 -26.31
N ALA A 86 4.91 6.21 -25.87
CA ALA A 86 5.86 5.11 -25.86
C ALA A 86 5.60 4.11 -24.71
N LEU A 87 4.76 4.45 -23.74
CA LEU A 87 4.44 3.59 -22.59
C LEU A 87 2.94 3.40 -22.44
N PRO A 88 2.51 2.20 -22.00
CA PRO A 88 1.15 2.02 -21.52
C PRO A 88 0.92 2.85 -20.25
N LEU A 89 -0.35 3.10 -19.91
CA LEU A 89 -0.73 3.83 -18.70
C LEU A 89 -0.10 3.22 -17.43
N HIS A 90 -0.06 1.88 -17.37
CA HIS A 90 0.60 1.12 -16.31
C HIS A 90 1.70 0.24 -16.91
N TYR A 91 2.93 0.74 -16.87
CA TYR A 91 4.13 0.03 -17.29
C TYR A 91 4.63 -0.93 -16.20
N ARG A 92 5.49 -1.86 -16.59
CA ARG A 92 6.16 -2.77 -15.65
C ARG A 92 7.64 -2.47 -15.54
N LEU A 93 8.14 -2.59 -14.32
CA LEU A 93 9.53 -2.40 -13.96
C LEU A 93 10.18 -3.76 -13.79
N ALA A 94 11.36 -3.94 -14.38
CA ALA A 94 12.24 -5.05 -14.07
C ALA A 94 13.51 -4.53 -13.41
N TRP A 95 13.94 -5.16 -12.31
CA TRP A 95 15.19 -4.76 -11.65
C TRP A 95 15.95 -5.93 -11.06
N VAL A 96 17.22 -5.66 -10.74
CA VAL A 96 18.09 -6.58 -10.01
C VAL A 96 18.42 -5.97 -8.66
N ASP A 97 18.16 -6.70 -7.58
CA ASP A 97 18.50 -6.27 -6.22
C ASP A 97 20.01 -6.39 -5.91
N ALA A 98 20.39 -6.02 -4.69
CA ALA A 98 21.76 -6.07 -4.22
C ALA A 98 22.33 -7.50 -4.13
N ASP A 99 21.49 -8.54 -4.05
CA ASP A 99 21.85 -9.95 -3.95
C ASP A 99 21.84 -10.66 -5.32
N GLY A 100 21.43 -9.95 -6.38
CA GLY A 100 21.32 -10.50 -7.74
C GLY A 100 19.95 -11.11 -8.06
N GLY A 101 18.98 -11.01 -7.16
CA GLY A 101 17.59 -11.40 -7.37
C GLY A 101 16.95 -10.52 -8.45
N LYS A 102 16.21 -11.16 -9.37
CA LYS A 102 15.48 -10.48 -10.44
C LYS A 102 14.02 -10.36 -10.07
N HIS A 103 13.46 -9.17 -10.28
CA HIS A 103 12.08 -8.86 -9.92
C HIS A 103 11.38 -8.18 -11.10
N VAL A 104 10.07 -8.35 -11.16
CA VAL A 104 9.19 -7.70 -12.14
C VAL A 104 7.89 -7.34 -11.45
N ASP A 105 7.53 -6.07 -11.43
CA ASP A 105 6.27 -5.59 -10.85
C ASP A 105 5.72 -4.40 -11.64
N TYR A 106 4.42 -4.13 -11.50
CA TYR A 106 3.84 -2.85 -11.91
C TYR A 106 4.28 -1.73 -10.97
N ASP A 107 4.40 -0.50 -11.49
CA ASP A 107 4.65 0.67 -10.64
C ASP A 107 3.38 1.12 -9.90
N PRO A 108 3.33 1.02 -8.55
CA PRO A 108 2.19 1.51 -7.76
C PRO A 108 1.91 3.00 -7.93
N TYR A 109 2.94 3.78 -8.27
CA TYR A 109 2.85 5.23 -8.41
C TYR A 109 2.31 5.67 -9.78
N SER A 110 2.05 4.72 -10.71
CA SER A 110 1.34 4.97 -11.97
C SER A 110 -0.18 5.07 -11.80
N PHE A 111 -0.74 4.59 -10.69
CA PHE A 111 -2.19 4.55 -10.48
C PHE A 111 -2.73 5.86 -9.92
N ALA A 112 -3.96 6.24 -10.33
CA ALA A 112 -4.67 7.39 -9.77
C ALA A 112 -5.09 7.15 -8.30
N PRO A 113 -5.47 8.21 -7.56
CA PRO A 113 -6.13 8.06 -6.26
C PRO A 113 -7.40 7.20 -6.36
N GLN A 114 -7.61 6.28 -5.43
CA GLN A 114 -8.70 5.29 -5.51
C GLN A 114 -9.88 5.63 -4.59
N LEU A 115 -9.63 6.34 -3.50
CA LEU A 115 -10.67 6.85 -2.62
C LEU A 115 -11.35 8.09 -3.22
N SER A 116 -12.67 8.01 -3.34
CA SER A 116 -13.48 9.14 -3.81
C SER A 116 -13.43 10.31 -2.81
N LEU A 117 -13.55 11.53 -3.32
CA LEU A 117 -13.65 12.71 -2.44
C LEU A 117 -14.92 12.67 -1.57
N TYR A 118 -15.97 11.99 -2.04
CA TYR A 118 -17.21 11.81 -1.29
C TYR A 118 -17.03 10.94 -0.06
N ASP A 119 -16.35 9.79 -0.19
CA ASP A 119 -16.07 8.89 0.94
C ASP A 119 -15.18 9.60 1.97
N LEU A 120 -14.15 10.32 1.51
CA LEU A 120 -13.26 11.11 2.37
C LEU A 120 -14.02 12.21 3.11
N HIS A 121 -14.93 12.90 2.43
CA HIS A 121 -15.77 13.92 3.04
C HIS A 121 -16.68 13.34 4.12
N LEU A 122 -17.44 12.29 3.82
CA LEU A 122 -18.31 11.62 4.80
C LEU A 122 -17.51 11.07 5.99
N PHE A 123 -16.32 10.55 5.77
CA PHE A 123 -15.46 10.04 6.83
C PHE A 123 -15.01 11.17 7.76
N ASN A 124 -14.55 12.29 7.19
CA ASN A 124 -14.13 13.46 7.98
C ASN A 124 -15.29 14.11 8.75
N GLU A 125 -16.53 14.04 8.26
CA GLU A 125 -17.71 14.49 9.00
C GLU A 125 -18.20 13.49 10.08
N GLY A 126 -17.57 12.31 10.19
CA GLY A 126 -18.02 11.25 11.10
C GLY A 126 -19.35 10.61 10.70
N ARG A 127 -19.76 10.76 9.43
CA ARG A 127 -21.06 10.30 8.90
C ARG A 127 -20.96 9.06 8.03
N HIS A 128 -19.75 8.56 7.77
CA HIS A 128 -19.54 7.40 6.91
C HIS A 128 -19.84 6.08 7.64
N LEU A 129 -21.11 5.65 7.60
CA LEU A 129 -21.58 4.39 8.21
C LEU A 129 -20.91 3.11 7.66
N TYR A 130 -20.26 3.23 6.51
CA TYR A 130 -19.62 2.11 5.80
C TYR A 130 -18.13 2.34 5.58
N ALA A 131 -17.46 3.14 6.43
CA ALA A 131 -16.04 3.44 6.31
C ALA A 131 -15.16 2.17 6.20
N TYR A 132 -15.58 1.06 6.82
CA TYR A 132 -14.89 -0.24 6.73
C TYR A 132 -14.84 -0.85 5.32
N ARG A 133 -15.62 -0.34 4.36
CA ARG A 133 -15.58 -0.77 2.95
C ARG A 133 -14.52 -0.04 2.14
N VAL A 134 -13.97 1.05 2.69
CA VAL A 134 -13.00 1.91 2.00
C VAL A 134 -11.69 2.01 2.76
N LEU A 135 -11.72 1.96 4.10
CA LEU A 135 -10.57 1.89 4.99
C LEU A 135 -10.10 0.46 5.22
N GLY A 136 -8.79 0.28 5.30
CA GLY A 136 -8.10 -0.99 5.49
C GLY A 136 -7.55 -1.56 4.18
N ALA A 137 -7.37 -2.88 4.12
CA ALA A 137 -6.95 -3.60 2.91
C ALA A 137 -8.14 -4.19 2.14
N HIS A 138 -8.35 -3.69 0.92
CA HIS A 138 -9.43 -4.11 0.03
C HIS A 138 -8.90 -4.51 -1.33
N TRP A 139 -9.24 -5.72 -1.77
CA TRP A 139 -9.02 -6.10 -3.16
C TRP A 139 -9.74 -5.12 -4.10
N ARG A 140 -9.06 -4.74 -5.17
CA ARG A 140 -9.59 -3.89 -6.23
C ARG A 140 -9.06 -4.40 -7.57
N GLN A 141 -9.87 -4.20 -8.61
CA GLN A 141 -9.40 -4.21 -9.99
C GLN A 141 -9.43 -2.78 -10.50
N VAL A 142 -8.27 -2.25 -10.89
CA VAL A 142 -8.10 -0.88 -11.37
C VAL A 142 -7.50 -0.95 -12.76
N GLU A 143 -8.19 -0.38 -13.75
CA GLU A 143 -7.76 -0.41 -15.16
C GLU A 143 -7.38 -1.83 -15.68
N GLY A 144 -8.07 -2.87 -15.19
CA GLY A 144 -7.83 -4.27 -15.56
C GLY A 144 -6.74 -4.98 -14.76
N ILE A 145 -6.05 -4.27 -13.85
CA ILE A 145 -4.99 -4.82 -12.99
C ILE A 145 -5.58 -5.09 -11.60
N GLU A 146 -5.43 -6.32 -11.13
CA GLU A 146 -5.85 -6.71 -9.79
C GLU A 146 -4.78 -6.35 -8.76
N GLY A 147 -5.21 -6.02 -7.55
CA GLY A 147 -4.33 -5.71 -6.44
C GLY A 147 -5.10 -5.37 -5.18
N THR A 148 -4.41 -4.77 -4.22
CA THR A 148 -5.00 -4.37 -2.95
C THR A 148 -4.83 -2.86 -2.74
N LEU A 149 -5.96 -2.18 -2.52
CA LEU A 149 -5.98 -0.82 -2.00
C LEU A 149 -5.79 -0.87 -0.49
N PHE A 150 -4.71 -0.26 -0.02
CA PHE A 150 -4.45 -0.01 1.39
C PHE A 150 -4.84 1.41 1.72
N SER A 151 -5.58 1.61 2.81
CA SER A 151 -5.88 2.93 3.30
C SER A 151 -6.03 2.98 4.81
N VAL A 152 -5.58 4.08 5.42
CA VAL A 152 -5.58 4.23 6.88
C VAL A 152 -5.72 5.69 7.27
N TRP A 153 -6.47 5.95 8.34
CA TRP A 153 -6.56 7.27 8.94
C TRP A 153 -5.38 7.50 9.89
N ALA A 154 -4.54 8.49 9.57
CA ALA A 154 -3.36 8.84 10.36
C ALA A 154 -3.02 10.34 10.17
N PRO A 155 -3.85 11.26 10.69
CA PRO A 155 -3.77 12.69 10.36
C PRO A 155 -2.47 13.37 10.80
N ASN A 156 -1.84 12.87 11.86
CA ASN A 156 -0.63 13.46 12.46
C ASN A 156 0.65 12.70 12.08
N ALA A 157 0.60 11.83 11.07
CA ALA A 157 1.78 11.16 10.54
C ALA A 157 2.53 12.10 9.58
N GLU A 158 3.86 12.07 9.64
CA GLU A 158 4.74 12.67 8.60
C GLU A 158 4.73 11.79 7.35
N ARG A 159 4.71 10.48 7.54
CA ARG A 159 4.67 9.47 6.47
C ARG A 159 3.96 8.22 6.97
N VAL A 160 3.18 7.61 6.10
CA VAL A 160 2.70 6.24 6.28
C VAL A 160 3.22 5.37 5.14
N SER A 161 3.61 4.14 5.43
CA SER A 161 4.00 3.14 4.44
C SER A 161 3.30 1.82 4.77
N VAL A 162 2.98 1.05 3.74
CA VAL A 162 2.52 -0.32 3.93
C VAL A 162 3.73 -1.25 3.83
N VAL A 163 3.92 -2.07 4.86
CA VAL A 163 5.01 -3.04 4.95
C VAL A 163 4.43 -4.43 5.05
N GLY A 164 5.04 -5.40 4.39
CA GLY A 164 4.52 -6.75 4.37
C GLY A 164 5.42 -7.72 3.62
N ASP A 165 4.90 -8.92 3.39
CA ASP A 165 5.64 -9.99 2.69
C ASP A 165 6.09 -9.55 1.29
N PHE A 166 5.26 -8.78 0.58
CA PHE A 166 5.51 -8.29 -0.78
C PHE A 166 6.66 -7.26 -0.91
N ASN A 167 7.13 -6.67 0.20
CA ASN A 167 8.23 -5.71 0.17
C ASN A 167 9.30 -5.96 1.22
N TYR A 168 9.41 -7.22 1.68
CA TYR A 168 10.40 -7.64 2.67
C TYR A 168 10.34 -6.80 3.95
N TRP A 169 9.15 -6.31 4.31
CA TRP A 169 8.93 -5.45 5.47
C TRP A 169 9.75 -4.15 5.48
N GLU A 170 10.11 -3.63 4.31
CA GLU A 170 10.88 -2.39 4.13
C GLU A 170 9.97 -1.19 3.84
N GLY A 171 9.85 -0.28 4.81
CA GLY A 171 8.91 0.84 4.73
C GLY A 171 9.25 1.90 3.70
N ARG A 172 10.50 2.01 3.24
CA ARG A 172 10.84 2.99 2.20
C ARG A 172 10.32 2.63 0.81
N ARG A 173 9.92 1.37 0.58
CA ARG A 173 9.48 0.88 -0.75
C ARG A 173 8.08 1.33 -1.13
N HIS A 174 7.15 1.34 -0.19
CA HIS A 174 5.73 1.62 -0.48
C HIS A 174 5.13 2.67 0.46
N PRO A 175 5.66 3.92 0.47
CA PRO A 175 4.99 5.03 1.13
C PRO A 175 3.65 5.40 0.44
N LEU A 176 2.62 5.61 1.26
CA LEU A 176 1.27 5.96 0.84
C LEU A 176 1.18 7.44 0.47
N ARG A 177 0.19 7.80 -0.37
CA ARG A 177 -0.18 9.20 -0.61
C ARG A 177 -1.09 9.71 0.50
N ARG A 178 -0.93 10.97 0.87
CA ARG A 178 -1.83 11.65 1.81
C ARG A 178 -3.02 12.27 1.08
N ARG A 179 -4.24 12.03 1.58
CA ARG A 179 -5.53 12.53 1.09
C ARG A 179 -6.28 13.18 2.24
N GLY A 180 -5.84 14.38 2.62
CA GLY A 180 -6.30 15.05 3.84
C GLY A 180 -5.79 14.35 5.09
N SER A 181 -6.68 13.68 5.82
CA SER A 181 -6.38 12.94 7.05
C SER A 181 -6.14 11.43 6.83
N VAL A 182 -6.51 10.93 5.65
CA VAL A 182 -6.42 9.52 5.25
C VAL A 182 -5.23 9.34 4.32
N TRP A 183 -4.57 8.19 4.43
CA TRP A 183 -3.48 7.77 3.55
C TRP A 183 -3.97 6.63 2.68
N GLU A 184 -3.53 6.56 1.42
CA GLU A 184 -3.86 5.44 0.54
C GLU A 184 -2.72 5.03 -0.40
N LEU A 185 -2.71 3.77 -0.82
CA LEU A 185 -1.90 3.27 -1.92
C LEU A 185 -2.57 2.03 -2.51
N PHE A 186 -2.73 2.00 -3.82
CA PHE A 186 -3.04 0.77 -4.53
C PHE A 186 -1.74 0.05 -4.84
N LEU A 187 -1.61 -1.18 -4.34
CA LEU A 187 -0.51 -2.06 -4.68
C LEU A 187 -1.00 -3.15 -5.65
N PRO A 188 -0.55 -3.14 -6.90
CA PRO A 188 -0.89 -4.16 -7.88
C PRO A 188 -0.34 -5.53 -7.46
N GLU A 189 -1.02 -6.60 -7.86
CA GLU A 189 -0.60 -8.00 -7.68
C GLU A 189 -0.45 -8.46 -6.20
N VAL A 190 -0.82 -7.62 -5.22
CA VAL A 190 -0.92 -8.01 -3.81
C VAL A 190 -2.22 -8.77 -3.55
N CYS A 191 -2.08 -10.05 -3.19
CA CYS A 191 -3.15 -11.02 -3.08
C CYS A 191 -3.53 -11.37 -1.63
N ALA A 192 -4.66 -12.08 -1.49
CA ALA A 192 -5.11 -12.61 -0.21
C ALA A 192 -4.07 -13.54 0.45
N GLY A 193 -4.02 -13.52 1.78
CA GLY A 193 -3.08 -14.29 2.59
C GLY A 193 -1.76 -13.57 2.89
N MET A 194 -1.42 -12.51 2.16
CA MET A 194 -0.23 -11.72 2.44
C MET A 194 -0.36 -10.98 3.78
N ARG A 195 0.72 -11.00 4.56
CA ARG A 195 0.81 -10.26 5.83
C ARG A 195 1.24 -8.83 5.58
N TYR A 196 0.66 -7.91 6.34
CA TYR A 196 1.04 -6.51 6.30
C TYR A 196 0.82 -5.78 7.63
N GLN A 197 1.47 -4.62 7.75
CA GLN A 197 1.26 -3.60 8.77
C GLN A 197 1.41 -2.22 8.14
N PHE A 198 0.96 -1.20 8.84
CA PHE A 198 1.31 0.18 8.52
C PHE A 198 2.54 0.59 9.34
N GLU A 199 3.59 1.03 8.65
CA GLU A 199 4.72 1.72 9.25
C GLU A 199 4.44 3.22 9.23
N ILE A 200 4.37 3.83 10.40
CA ILE A 200 3.96 5.22 10.61
C ILE A 200 5.15 5.97 11.18
N ARG A 201 5.53 7.06 10.51
CA ARG A 201 6.50 8.02 11.02
C ARG A 201 5.75 9.17 11.69
N ILE A 202 6.00 9.39 12.97
CA ILE A 202 5.34 10.45 13.75
C ILE A 202 5.96 11.80 13.39
N GLN A 203 5.12 12.81 13.12
CA GLN A 203 5.57 14.12 12.66
C GLN A 203 6.43 14.89 13.66
N ASP A 204 6.08 14.84 14.94
CA ASP A 204 6.77 15.66 15.96
C ASP A 204 8.07 15.01 16.45
N THR A 205 8.10 13.68 16.56
CA THR A 205 9.23 12.96 17.17
C THR A 205 10.12 12.27 16.14
N GLY A 206 9.60 12.02 14.94
CA GLY A 206 10.26 11.15 13.98
C GLY A 206 10.33 9.68 14.40
N GLU A 207 9.57 9.26 15.40
CA GLU A 207 9.50 7.86 15.79
C GLU A 207 8.86 7.02 14.68
N LEU A 208 9.40 5.82 14.44
CA LEU A 208 8.84 4.84 13.51
C LEU A 208 8.09 3.77 14.29
N LEU A 209 6.79 3.67 14.05
CA LEU A 209 5.90 2.70 14.67
C LEU A 209 5.36 1.73 13.62
N ARG A 210 5.24 0.46 13.97
CA ARG A 210 4.48 -0.52 13.18
C ARG A 210 3.16 -0.83 13.86
N LYS A 211 2.07 -0.74 13.10
CA LYS A 211 0.71 -0.94 13.59
C LYS A 211 -0.04 -1.93 12.70
N SER A 212 -0.73 -2.85 13.34
CA SER A 212 -1.80 -3.62 12.67
C SER A 212 -2.85 -2.67 12.13
N ASP A 213 -3.52 -3.08 11.06
CA ASP A 213 -4.58 -2.29 10.45
C ASP A 213 -5.79 -2.18 11.38
N PRO A 214 -6.22 -0.96 11.77
CA PRO A 214 -7.44 -0.75 12.56
C PRO A 214 -8.71 -1.29 11.89
N TYR A 215 -8.73 -1.33 10.56
CA TYR A 215 -9.79 -1.87 9.72
C TYR A 215 -9.43 -3.25 9.11
N GLY A 216 -8.41 -3.91 9.66
CA GLY A 216 -7.98 -5.23 9.22
C GLY A 216 -9.11 -6.25 9.31
N ARG A 217 -9.37 -6.96 8.20
CA ARG A 217 -10.40 -8.01 8.13
C ARG A 217 -9.91 -9.39 8.59
N GLY A 218 -8.60 -9.53 8.78
CA GLY A 218 -7.94 -10.75 9.22
C GLY A 218 -6.58 -10.43 9.87
N PHE A 219 -6.13 -11.32 10.74
CA PHE A 219 -4.90 -11.14 11.52
C PHE A 219 -4.18 -12.48 11.68
N GLU A 220 -2.87 -12.44 11.85
CA GLU A 220 -2.11 -13.61 12.28
C GLU A 220 -2.61 -14.14 13.62
N ARG A 221 -2.34 -15.44 13.88
CA ARG A 221 -2.59 -16.01 15.20
C ARG A 221 -1.64 -15.38 16.22
N ARG A 222 -2.18 -15.03 17.39
CA ARG A 222 -1.41 -14.58 18.56
C ARG A 222 -0.22 -15.53 18.84
N PRO A 223 0.95 -15.02 19.25
CA PRO A 223 1.24 -13.64 19.66
C PRO A 223 1.57 -12.68 18.50
N ASN A 224 1.55 -13.15 17.26
CA ASN A 224 1.84 -12.30 16.11
C ASN A 224 0.74 -11.23 15.92
N VAL A 225 1.12 -10.13 15.27
CA VAL A 225 0.29 -8.92 15.20
C VAL A 225 0.11 -8.39 13.78
N ALA A 226 0.59 -9.06 12.73
CA ALA A 226 0.33 -8.58 11.37
C ALA A 226 -1.14 -8.76 11.00
N SER A 227 -1.65 -7.82 10.21
CA SER A 227 -2.91 -7.96 9.51
C SER A 227 -2.71 -8.82 8.27
N LEU A 228 -3.80 -9.45 7.79
CA LEU A 228 -3.82 -10.27 6.59
C LEU A 228 -4.70 -9.61 5.54
N VAL A 229 -4.23 -9.59 4.29
CA VAL A 229 -5.09 -9.28 3.15
C VAL A 229 -6.10 -10.42 3.06
N VAL A 230 -7.38 -10.11 3.27
CA VAL A 230 -8.45 -11.12 3.21
C VAL A 230 -9.03 -11.17 1.81
N ASP A 231 -9.32 -12.39 1.38
CA ASP A 231 -10.04 -12.70 0.15
C ASP A 231 -11.31 -11.83 -0.01
N HIS A 232 -11.63 -11.50 -1.26
CA HIS A 232 -12.83 -10.76 -1.64
C HIS A 232 -14.01 -11.69 -1.96
N ALA A 233 -13.79 -13.01 -1.98
CA ALA A 233 -14.82 -14.01 -2.17
C ALA A 233 -15.94 -13.85 -1.13
N VAL A 234 -17.17 -13.77 -1.64
CA VAL A 234 -18.37 -13.68 -0.80
C VAL A 234 -18.71 -15.06 -0.27
N TYR A 235 -18.83 -15.19 1.05
CA TYR A 235 -19.33 -16.42 1.65
C TYR A 235 -20.79 -16.68 1.20
N PRO A 236 -21.12 -17.85 0.63
CA PRO A 236 -22.45 -18.15 0.13
C PRO A 236 -23.39 -18.46 1.29
N TRP A 237 -23.97 -17.43 1.89
CA TRP A 237 -24.98 -17.54 2.94
C TRP A 237 -26.19 -18.34 2.46
N ARG A 238 -26.86 -19.02 3.40
CA ARG A 238 -28.07 -19.84 3.17
C ARG A 238 -29.12 -19.61 4.26
N ASP A 239 -29.11 -18.42 4.85
CA ASP A 239 -29.94 -18.04 6.00
C ASP A 239 -31.09 -17.10 5.61
N GLU A 240 -31.50 -17.09 4.34
CA GLU A 240 -32.46 -16.13 3.78
C GLU A 240 -33.83 -16.22 4.48
N ILE A 241 -34.29 -17.45 4.74
CA ILE A 241 -35.55 -17.72 5.45
C ILE A 241 -35.48 -17.16 6.87
N TRP A 242 -34.36 -17.38 7.56
CA TRP A 242 -34.15 -16.87 8.91
C TRP A 242 -34.13 -15.34 8.94
N MET A 243 -33.38 -14.71 8.03
CA MET A 243 -33.26 -13.26 7.92
C MET A 243 -34.60 -12.59 7.59
N ALA A 244 -35.41 -13.20 6.70
CA ALA A 244 -36.75 -12.71 6.39
C ALA A 244 -37.70 -12.78 7.59
N ARG A 245 -37.65 -13.88 8.36
CA ARG A 245 -38.43 -14.04 9.60
C ARG A 245 -37.99 -13.03 10.66
N ARG A 246 -36.68 -12.86 10.86
CA ARG A 246 -36.11 -11.95 11.87
C ARG A 246 -36.59 -10.50 11.68
N ARG A 247 -36.70 -10.03 10.44
CA ARG A 247 -37.20 -8.66 10.14
C ARG A 247 -38.63 -8.39 10.61
N ARG A 248 -39.45 -9.44 10.78
CA ARG A 248 -40.86 -9.33 11.19
C ARG A 248 -41.08 -9.70 12.66
N LEU A 249 -40.11 -10.36 13.28
CA LEU A 249 -40.18 -10.79 14.67
C LEU A 249 -40.13 -9.57 15.60
N ARG A 250 -40.93 -9.59 16.67
CA ARG A 250 -40.80 -8.67 17.81
C ARG A 250 -40.06 -9.38 18.94
N PRO A 251 -38.76 -9.13 19.15
CA PRO A 251 -37.97 -9.82 20.16
C PRO A 251 -38.58 -9.73 21.57
N GLU A 252 -39.17 -8.58 21.91
CA GLU A 252 -39.81 -8.30 23.19
C GLU A 252 -41.07 -9.15 23.48
N GLN A 253 -41.65 -9.77 22.45
CA GLN A 253 -42.85 -10.61 22.52
C GLN A 253 -42.57 -12.06 22.16
N SER A 254 -41.29 -12.43 21.99
CA SER A 254 -40.88 -13.76 21.56
C SER A 254 -40.17 -14.49 22.70
N PRO A 255 -40.28 -15.84 22.79
CA PRO A 255 -39.51 -16.60 23.75
C PRO A 255 -38.01 -16.43 23.45
N LEU A 256 -37.24 -16.07 24.49
CA LEU A 256 -35.80 -15.91 24.41
C LEU A 256 -35.14 -16.63 25.59
N SER A 257 -34.35 -17.65 25.28
CA SER A 257 -33.47 -18.33 26.24
C SER A 257 -32.07 -18.33 25.62
N VAL A 258 -31.13 -17.67 26.29
CA VAL A 258 -29.75 -17.47 25.78
C VAL A 258 -28.81 -18.39 26.55
N TYR A 259 -28.04 -19.19 25.81
CA TYR A 259 -26.92 -19.94 26.35
C TYR A 259 -25.63 -19.18 26.06
N GLU A 260 -25.01 -18.64 27.10
CA GLU A 260 -23.76 -17.88 26.98
C GLU A 260 -22.57 -18.83 26.82
N VAL A 261 -21.68 -18.54 25.86
CA VAL A 261 -20.54 -19.40 25.51
C VAL A 261 -19.27 -18.58 25.30
N HIS A 262 -18.18 -18.97 25.95
CA HIS A 262 -16.83 -18.52 25.60
C HIS A 262 -16.17 -19.54 24.67
N LEU A 263 -16.04 -19.21 23.38
CA LEU A 263 -15.59 -20.14 22.34
C LEU A 263 -14.20 -20.76 22.61
N GLY A 264 -13.29 -20.03 23.27
CA GLY A 264 -11.93 -20.50 23.52
C GLY A 264 -11.79 -21.53 24.66
N SER A 265 -12.84 -21.73 25.45
CA SER A 265 -12.82 -22.63 26.63
C SER A 265 -14.04 -23.53 26.76
N TRP A 266 -15.04 -23.40 25.88
CA TRP A 266 -16.22 -24.25 25.88
C TRP A 266 -15.87 -25.72 25.63
N GLN A 267 -15.04 -25.98 24.63
CA GLN A 267 -14.51 -27.31 24.33
C GLN A 267 -13.13 -27.17 23.68
N LYS A 268 -12.21 -28.07 24.05
CA LYS A 268 -10.88 -28.19 23.43
C LYS A 268 -10.90 -29.26 22.33
N ASP A 269 -10.01 -29.12 21.36
CA ASP A 269 -9.74 -30.22 20.42
C ASP A 269 -9.02 -31.40 21.10
N ALA A 270 -8.73 -32.45 20.34
CA ALA A 270 -8.07 -33.66 20.86
C ALA A 270 -6.65 -33.39 21.38
N ASP A 271 -5.99 -32.36 20.88
CA ASP A 271 -4.61 -31.98 21.22
C ASP A 271 -4.56 -30.89 22.31
N GLY A 272 -5.70 -30.52 22.89
CA GLY A 272 -5.80 -29.46 23.91
C GLY A 272 -5.80 -28.03 23.34
N GLY A 273 -5.88 -27.89 22.02
CA GLY A 273 -5.98 -26.64 21.28
C GLY A 273 -7.39 -26.08 21.16
N TYR A 274 -7.57 -25.13 20.23
CA TYR A 274 -8.86 -24.48 19.98
C TYR A 274 -9.58 -25.13 18.83
N LEU A 275 -10.87 -25.40 19.01
CA LEU A 275 -11.76 -25.72 17.90
C LEU A 275 -11.87 -24.53 16.94
N SER A 276 -11.84 -24.82 15.64
CA SER A 276 -12.18 -23.87 14.60
C SER A 276 -13.68 -23.54 14.61
N TYR A 277 -14.07 -22.42 14.00
CA TYR A 277 -15.49 -22.09 13.82
C TYR A 277 -16.28 -23.17 13.06
N GLY A 278 -15.63 -23.87 12.11
CA GLY A 278 -16.26 -24.96 11.36
C GLY A 278 -16.53 -26.21 12.19
N GLU A 279 -15.68 -26.49 13.19
CA GLU A 279 -15.87 -27.58 14.14
C GLU A 279 -16.94 -27.23 15.18
N LEU A 280 -16.89 -26.01 15.73
CA LEU A 280 -17.88 -25.51 16.69
C LEU A 280 -19.31 -25.55 16.11
N ALA A 281 -19.48 -25.22 14.83
CA ALA A 281 -20.79 -25.25 14.17
C ALA A 281 -21.43 -26.65 14.07
N ARG A 282 -20.68 -27.73 14.34
CA ARG A 282 -21.15 -29.13 14.26
C ARG A 282 -21.33 -29.80 15.63
N ARG A 283 -21.01 -29.10 16.72
CA ARG A 283 -21.08 -29.60 18.10
C ARG A 283 -22.33 -29.08 18.78
#